data_AF-A0A0K1EHI0-F1
#
_entry.id   AF-A0A0K1EHI0-F1
#
_cell.length_a   1.000
_cell.length_b   1.000
_cell.length_c   1.000
_cell.angle_alpha   90.00
_cell.angle_beta   90.00
_cell.angle_gamma   90.00
#
_symmetry.space_group_name_H-M   'P 1'
#
loop_
_entity.id
_entity.type
_entity.pdbx_description
1 polymer ?
#
loop_
_entity_poly.entity_id
_entity_poly.type
_entity_poly.pdbx_seq_one_letter_code
_entity_poly.pdbx_strand_id
1 'polypeptide(L)'
;MTKEPLPPIAVGTVINDRYEVQKHIGKGGMGEVFLAYDRSTQQPVALKLVPEPQRMPGDDEALRQEVILAQKARHPNVCRVFDLAPSLWGPIIVMEYIPGQTLHHVIRRRKQSSGFNAEEFRKIATDICAGLAAIHREDLVHGDLKPGNVMVSDDRAVILDFGFAQERARTAARRPGSPPDGGTPHYMSPERLRDGGSSPDDDVYALALTLWEMWTCRVPEPGSKPRVRSMRQQIVFDVPAMLTHDEIRQIFRAMNEDPAMRPQARHMRFFSPPQQSTIPLNLYREHLNPGPTPGIASSQHFTPGAQSLLITYATNAPEIVGALIPLERPELTMGRRSDQELRLGEPTVSSVHAILRWQAGSWVIEDQGSTNGTYADYPFERRRQLSIRHASDVQVGECRLKLVSFKPDSPHHQRAKRYLAKRDGLTELFVREHLMKAIDEDGLYADWAEAPMQVAIFQLRGANRQVNERPTILEMLALRRAAQGAVEKIEAQLLSLIPLTAGRTGPLRFAVSMVGVSQEEARQVLEQVLPQVQDSLPKSLELVATLVKLETGRPARTLLG
;
A
#
# COMPACT_ATOMS: atom_id res chain seq x y z
N MET A 1 -12.69 -15.19 -54.74
CA MET A 1 -12.91 -13.76 -55.00
C MET A 1 -11.83 -12.99 -54.29
N THR A 2 -10.89 -12.41 -55.03
CA THR A 2 -9.87 -11.50 -54.48
C THR A 2 -10.60 -10.27 -53.95
N LYS A 3 -10.65 -10.08 -52.62
CA LYS A 3 -11.16 -8.85 -52.02
C LYS A 3 -10.33 -7.68 -52.59
N GLU A 4 -10.97 -6.74 -53.27
CA GLU A 4 -10.33 -5.46 -53.54
C GLU A 4 -9.83 -4.86 -52.22
N PRO A 5 -8.60 -4.34 -52.17
CA PRO A 5 -8.08 -3.74 -50.95
C PRO A 5 -8.96 -2.55 -50.57
N LEU A 6 -9.41 -2.54 -49.32
CA LEU A 6 -10.20 -1.45 -48.77
C LEU A 6 -9.42 -0.13 -48.89
N PRO A 7 -10.10 1.00 -49.18
CA PRO A 7 -9.45 2.30 -49.23
C PRO A 7 -8.84 2.64 -47.85
N PRO A 8 -7.68 3.32 -47.80
CA PRO A 8 -7.06 3.72 -46.54
C PRO A 8 -7.96 4.69 -45.78
N ILE A 9 -7.94 4.62 -44.44
CA ILE A 9 -8.66 5.58 -43.60
C ILE A 9 -7.94 6.93 -43.69
N ALA A 10 -8.63 7.92 -44.28
CA ALA A 10 -8.16 9.28 -44.44
C ALA A 10 -9.10 10.29 -43.74
N VAL A 11 -8.65 11.55 -43.63
CA VAL A 11 -9.49 12.65 -43.14
C VAL A 11 -10.76 12.75 -44.01
N GLY A 12 -11.92 12.86 -43.36
CA GLY A 12 -13.24 12.86 -44.00
C GLY A 12 -13.85 11.45 -44.17
N THR A 13 -13.10 10.37 -43.90
CA THR A 13 -13.67 9.01 -43.91
C THR A 13 -14.71 8.89 -42.80
N VAL A 14 -15.89 8.39 -43.13
CA VAL A 14 -16.96 8.13 -42.16
C VAL A 14 -17.04 6.63 -41.89
N ILE A 15 -16.80 6.24 -40.65
CA ILE A 15 -16.86 4.85 -40.20
C ILE A 15 -18.22 4.60 -39.55
N ASN A 16 -18.92 3.55 -39.99
CA ASN A 16 -20.24 3.13 -39.49
C ASN A 16 -21.29 4.25 -39.50
N ASP A 17 -21.25 5.13 -40.51
CA ASP A 17 -22.13 6.31 -40.64
C ASP A 17 -22.15 7.26 -39.43
N ARG A 18 -21.20 7.10 -38.50
CA ARG A 18 -21.19 7.75 -37.19
C ARG A 18 -19.91 8.52 -36.91
N TYR A 19 -18.75 7.90 -37.16
CA TYR A 19 -17.48 8.48 -36.78
C TYR A 19 -16.76 9.07 -37.98
N GLU A 20 -16.70 10.40 -38.02
CA GLU A 20 -16.01 11.12 -39.09
C GLU A 20 -14.56 11.38 -38.69
N VAL A 21 -13.63 10.75 -39.40
CA VAL A 21 -12.19 10.84 -39.11
C VAL A 21 -11.68 12.25 -39.41
N GLN A 22 -11.11 12.89 -38.41
CA GLN A 22 -10.55 14.24 -38.53
C GLN A 22 -9.03 14.22 -38.68
N LYS A 23 -8.34 13.30 -38.00
CA LYS A 23 -6.87 13.26 -37.99
C LYS A 23 -6.34 11.89 -37.58
N HIS A 24 -5.29 11.41 -38.22
CA HIS A 24 -4.49 10.31 -37.69
C HIS A 24 -3.59 10.80 -36.55
N ILE A 25 -3.74 10.24 -35.35
CA ILE A 25 -3.08 10.72 -34.13
C ILE A 25 -2.00 9.79 -33.59
N GLY A 26 -1.93 8.54 -34.06
CA GLY A 26 -0.85 7.65 -33.67
C GLY A 26 -0.87 6.29 -34.36
N LYS A 27 0.29 5.66 -34.46
CA LYS A 27 0.46 4.30 -34.97
C LYS A 27 1.39 3.54 -34.02
N GLY A 28 0.94 2.39 -33.52
CA GLY A 28 1.68 1.56 -32.57
C GLY A 28 1.53 0.06 -32.82
N GLY A 29 2.14 -0.76 -31.96
CA GLY A 29 2.11 -2.22 -32.08
C GLY A 29 0.71 -2.86 -31.91
N MET A 30 -0.28 -2.10 -31.44
CA MET A 30 -1.66 -2.54 -31.26
C MET A 30 -2.64 -1.91 -32.26
N GLY A 31 -2.14 -1.20 -33.28
CA GLY A 31 -2.96 -0.61 -34.35
C GLY A 31 -2.79 0.89 -34.58
N GLU A 32 -3.67 1.42 -35.41
CA GLU A 32 -3.73 2.84 -35.78
C GLU A 32 -4.80 3.56 -34.97
N VAL A 33 -4.52 4.80 -34.56
CA VAL A 33 -5.41 5.61 -33.73
C VAL A 33 -5.76 6.90 -34.47
N PHE A 34 -7.05 7.19 -34.55
CA PHE A 34 -7.60 8.34 -35.25
C PHE A 34 -8.41 9.20 -34.28
N LEU A 35 -8.27 10.52 -34.36
CA LEU A 35 -9.27 11.46 -33.85
C LEU A 35 -10.44 11.47 -34.82
N ALA A 36 -11.65 11.28 -34.31
CA ALA A 36 -12.87 11.35 -35.07
C ALA A 36 -13.92 12.20 -34.33
N TYR A 37 -14.84 12.77 -35.09
CA TYR A 37 -16.05 13.38 -34.57
C TYR A 37 -17.17 12.34 -34.54
N ASP A 38 -17.69 12.04 -33.35
CA ASP A 38 -18.87 11.20 -33.21
C ASP A 38 -20.12 12.03 -33.52
N ARG A 39 -20.71 11.81 -34.70
CA ARG A 39 -21.89 12.54 -35.17
C ARG A 39 -23.13 12.35 -34.29
N SER A 40 -23.19 11.26 -33.52
CA SER A 40 -24.32 10.97 -32.65
C SER A 40 -24.26 11.71 -31.32
N THR A 41 -23.07 11.79 -30.71
CA THR A 41 -22.87 12.46 -29.42
C THR A 41 -22.39 13.90 -29.58
N GLN A 42 -22.01 14.29 -30.81
CA GLN A 42 -21.43 15.59 -31.15
C GLN A 42 -20.13 15.91 -30.40
N GLN A 43 -19.35 14.87 -30.06
CA GLN A 43 -18.10 15.00 -29.30
C GLN A 43 -16.90 14.39 -30.06
N PRO A 44 -15.68 14.89 -29.81
CA PRO A 44 -14.47 14.24 -30.31
C PRO A 44 -14.21 12.92 -29.57
N VAL A 45 -13.83 11.89 -30.31
CA VAL A 45 -13.46 10.56 -29.80
C VAL A 45 -12.16 10.09 -30.44
N ALA A 46 -11.44 9.21 -29.75
CA ALA A 46 -10.34 8.46 -30.34
C ALA A 46 -10.82 7.08 -30.78
N LEU A 47 -10.50 6.70 -32.02
CA LEU A 47 -10.78 5.40 -32.60
C LEU A 47 -9.47 4.62 -32.72
N LYS A 48 -9.34 3.51 -32.01
CA LYS A 48 -8.21 2.59 -32.18
C LYS A 48 -8.65 1.39 -33.02
N LEU A 49 -8.07 1.28 -34.20
CA LEU A 49 -8.32 0.19 -35.13
C LEU A 49 -7.42 -0.99 -34.80
N VAL A 50 -7.99 -2.18 -34.64
CA VAL A 50 -7.24 -3.43 -34.43
C VAL A 50 -7.14 -4.19 -35.75
N PRO A 51 -5.99 -4.18 -36.45
CA PRO A 51 -5.90 -4.65 -37.83
C PRO A 51 -6.01 -6.18 -37.98
N GLU A 52 -6.65 -6.63 -39.07
CA GLU A 52 -6.91 -8.05 -39.40
C GLU A 52 -5.69 -9.01 -39.45
N PRO A 53 -4.48 -8.62 -39.94
CA PRO A 53 -3.36 -9.56 -40.11
C PRO A 53 -2.75 -10.09 -38.80
N GLN A 54 -3.18 -9.55 -37.66
CA GLN A 54 -2.70 -9.90 -36.32
C GLN A 54 -3.71 -10.77 -35.55
N ARG A 55 -4.82 -11.18 -36.19
CA ARG A 55 -5.92 -11.90 -35.53
C ARG A 55 -5.75 -13.41 -35.57
N MET A 56 -5.85 -14.04 -34.40
CA MET A 56 -6.03 -15.48 -34.19
C MET A 56 -7.52 -15.80 -33.90
N PRO A 57 -7.96 -17.06 -34.09
CA PRO A 57 -9.30 -17.48 -33.67
C PRO A 57 -9.52 -17.23 -32.17
N GLY A 58 -10.56 -16.47 -31.81
CA GLY A 58 -10.90 -16.11 -30.42
C GLY A 58 -10.55 -14.68 -30.00
N ASP A 59 -9.80 -13.94 -30.82
CA ASP A 59 -9.35 -12.57 -30.49
C ASP A 59 -10.50 -11.57 -30.35
N ASP A 60 -11.61 -11.74 -31.08
CA ASP A 60 -12.77 -10.84 -30.98
C ASP A 60 -13.49 -10.96 -29.63
N GLU A 61 -13.59 -12.16 -29.06
CA GLU A 61 -14.17 -12.36 -27.72
C GLU A 61 -13.22 -11.85 -26.63
N ALA A 62 -11.92 -12.08 -26.79
CA ALA A 62 -10.91 -11.52 -25.89
C ALA A 62 -10.96 -9.98 -25.90
N LEU A 63 -11.02 -9.36 -27.10
CA LEU A 63 -11.14 -7.91 -27.26
C LEU A 63 -12.43 -7.37 -26.64
N ARG A 64 -13.55 -8.09 -26.81
CA ARG A 64 -14.83 -7.74 -26.18
C ARG A 64 -14.73 -7.77 -24.66
N GLN A 65 -14.12 -8.81 -24.09
CA GLN A 65 -13.86 -8.89 -22.65
C GLN A 65 -12.95 -7.77 -22.17
N GLU A 66 -11.90 -7.41 -22.92
CA GLU A 66 -10.99 -6.30 -22.60
C GLU A 66 -11.75 -5.00 -22.44
N VAL A 67 -12.63 -4.69 -23.39
CA VAL A 67 -13.46 -3.47 -23.38
C VAL A 67 -14.43 -3.48 -22.20
N ILE A 68 -15.08 -4.61 -21.90
CA ILE A 68 -15.96 -4.74 -20.73
C ILE A 68 -15.20 -4.48 -19.42
N LEU A 69 -13.97 -4.99 -19.30
CA LEU A 69 -13.14 -4.75 -18.11
C LEU A 69 -12.69 -3.29 -18.03
N ALA A 70 -12.26 -2.70 -19.15
CA ALA A 70 -11.86 -1.29 -19.22
C ALA A 70 -12.99 -0.34 -18.83
N GLN A 71 -14.24 -0.66 -19.19
CA GLN A 71 -15.42 0.14 -18.81
C GLN A 71 -15.70 0.15 -17.29
N LYS A 72 -15.16 -0.81 -16.52
CA LYS A 72 -15.29 -0.84 -15.05
C LYS A 72 -14.37 0.18 -14.37
N ALA A 73 -13.17 0.42 -14.93
CA ALA A 73 -12.17 1.32 -14.35
C ALA A 73 -12.50 2.79 -14.64
N ARG A 74 -13.49 3.35 -13.93
CA ARG A 74 -13.93 4.75 -14.11
C ARG A 74 -13.16 5.69 -13.20
N HIS A 75 -12.28 6.51 -13.75
CA HIS A 75 -11.54 7.52 -12.99
C HIS A 75 -11.07 8.67 -13.89
N PRO A 76 -10.91 9.92 -13.40
CA PRO A 76 -10.39 11.03 -14.21
C PRO A 76 -8.99 10.78 -14.80
N ASN A 77 -8.16 9.96 -14.17
CA ASN A 77 -6.81 9.63 -14.65
C ASN A 77 -6.74 8.27 -15.38
N VAL A 78 -7.88 7.73 -15.83
CA VAL A 78 -7.99 6.47 -16.57
C VAL A 78 -8.83 6.74 -17.82
N CYS A 79 -8.30 6.42 -19.00
CA CYS A 79 -8.98 6.69 -20.27
C CYS A 79 -10.30 5.94 -20.34
N ARG A 80 -11.39 6.66 -20.61
CA ARG A 80 -12.72 6.03 -20.74
C ARG A 80 -12.84 5.32 -22.07
N VAL A 81 -13.13 4.02 -22.01
CA VAL A 81 -13.56 3.25 -23.19
C VAL A 81 -15.08 3.36 -23.29
N PHE A 82 -15.57 3.84 -24.44
CA PHE A 82 -16.99 4.03 -24.69
C PHE A 82 -17.63 2.79 -25.31
N ASP A 83 -17.01 2.24 -26.36
CA ASP A 83 -17.63 1.18 -27.15
C ASP A 83 -16.61 0.33 -27.92
N LEU A 84 -17.05 -0.83 -28.38
CA LEU A 84 -16.37 -1.69 -29.35
C LEU A 84 -17.29 -1.91 -30.55
N ALA A 85 -16.95 -1.33 -31.70
CA ALA A 85 -17.78 -1.44 -32.90
C ALA A 85 -17.05 -2.22 -34.00
N PRO A 86 -17.74 -3.09 -34.77
CA PRO A 86 -17.17 -3.67 -35.98
C PRO A 86 -17.01 -2.58 -37.05
N SER A 87 -16.02 -2.69 -37.93
CA SER A 87 -15.91 -1.82 -39.12
C SER A 87 -15.35 -2.59 -40.30
N LEU A 88 -15.41 -2.01 -41.50
CA LEU A 88 -14.83 -2.62 -42.71
C LEU A 88 -13.33 -2.93 -42.55
N TRP A 89 -12.60 -2.14 -41.75
CA TRP A 89 -11.15 -2.26 -41.56
C TRP A 89 -10.74 -3.15 -40.37
N GLY A 90 -11.71 -3.78 -39.69
CA GLY A 90 -11.55 -4.43 -38.39
C GLY A 90 -12.30 -3.68 -37.28
N PRO A 91 -12.43 -4.24 -36.07
CA PRO A 91 -13.11 -3.56 -34.99
C PRO A 91 -12.33 -2.34 -34.52
N ILE A 92 -13.12 -1.36 -34.10
CA ILE A 92 -12.67 -0.10 -33.57
C ILE A 92 -13.04 -0.04 -32.09
N ILE A 93 -12.04 0.23 -31.25
CA ILE A 93 -12.30 0.64 -29.87
C ILE A 93 -12.54 2.15 -29.90
N VAL A 94 -13.70 2.56 -29.40
CA VAL A 94 -14.10 3.96 -29.29
C VAL A 94 -13.81 4.40 -27.86
N MET A 95 -12.99 5.43 -27.70
CA MET A 95 -12.55 5.90 -26.39
C MET A 95 -12.48 7.43 -26.32
N GLU A 96 -12.29 7.92 -25.11
CA GLU A 96 -12.09 9.33 -24.81
C GLU A 96 -10.91 9.90 -25.61
N TYR A 97 -11.15 11.01 -26.31
CA TYR A 97 -10.07 11.78 -26.89
C TYR A 97 -9.42 12.66 -25.82
N ILE A 98 -8.10 12.54 -25.67
CA ILE A 98 -7.33 13.30 -24.68
C ILE A 98 -6.41 14.26 -25.45
N PRO A 99 -6.66 15.58 -25.37
CA PRO A 99 -5.86 16.59 -26.06
C PRO A 99 -4.51 16.75 -25.35
N GLY A 100 -3.48 16.04 -25.83
CA GLY A 100 -2.18 16.02 -25.18
C GLY A 100 -1.11 15.29 -25.97
N GLN A 101 0.01 15.03 -25.29
CA GLN A 101 1.11 14.22 -25.81
C GLN A 101 1.36 13.05 -24.87
N THR A 102 1.86 11.93 -25.41
CA THR A 102 2.26 10.84 -24.53
C THR A 102 3.41 11.28 -23.63
N LEU A 103 3.45 10.76 -22.41
CA LEU A 103 4.51 11.07 -21.44
C LEU A 103 5.89 10.77 -22.03
N HIS A 104 6.01 9.74 -22.89
CA HIS A 104 7.23 9.49 -23.67
C HIS A 104 7.70 10.72 -24.47
N HIS A 105 6.81 11.38 -25.21
CA HIS A 105 7.14 12.60 -25.95
C HIS A 105 7.47 13.77 -25.01
N VAL A 106 6.74 13.89 -23.90
CA VAL A 106 7.00 14.92 -22.88
C VAL A 106 8.40 14.74 -22.27
N ILE A 107 8.78 13.53 -21.88
CA ILE A 107 10.12 13.22 -21.34
C ILE A 107 11.20 13.57 -22.36
N ARG A 108 11.03 13.17 -23.64
CA ARG A 108 11.98 13.49 -24.70
C ARG A 108 12.15 15.01 -24.90
N ARG A 109 11.06 15.77 -24.88
CA ARG A 109 11.09 17.24 -24.97
C ARG A 109 11.78 17.85 -23.74
N ARG A 110 11.45 17.37 -22.53
CA ARG A 110 12.08 17.85 -21.28
C ARG A 110 13.58 17.56 -21.24
N LYS A 111 14.01 16.39 -21.71
CA LYS A 111 15.42 16.03 -21.87
C LYS A 111 16.22 17.00 -22.76
N GLN A 112 15.59 17.62 -23.76
CA GLN A 112 16.24 18.60 -24.64
C GLN A 112 16.33 20.00 -24.02
N SER A 113 15.69 20.23 -22.88
CA SER A 113 15.64 21.51 -22.18
C SER A 113 16.34 21.41 -20.82
N SER A 114 15.58 21.25 -19.74
CA SER A 114 16.07 21.26 -18.35
C SER A 114 15.54 20.10 -17.49
N GLY A 115 14.99 19.04 -18.09
CA GLY A 115 14.23 18.03 -17.35
C GLY A 115 12.89 18.57 -16.82
N PHE A 116 12.26 17.83 -15.90
CA PHE A 116 11.00 18.24 -15.25
C PHE A 116 11.30 19.15 -14.06
N ASN A 117 10.44 20.12 -13.74
CA ASN A 117 10.48 20.71 -12.40
C ASN A 117 9.70 19.81 -11.41
N ALA A 118 9.87 20.04 -10.10
CA ALA A 118 9.27 19.19 -9.09
C ALA A 118 7.73 19.26 -9.05
N GLU A 119 7.11 20.40 -9.36
CA GLU A 119 5.65 20.53 -9.37
C GLU A 119 5.02 19.77 -10.54
N GLU A 120 5.61 19.88 -11.73
CA GLU A 120 5.21 19.10 -12.90
C GLU A 120 5.37 17.59 -12.67
N PHE A 121 6.50 17.18 -12.06
CA PHE A 121 6.73 15.79 -11.70
C PHE A 121 5.65 15.30 -10.73
N ARG A 122 5.39 16.04 -9.64
CA ARG A 122 4.38 15.73 -8.63
C ARG A 122 2.99 15.61 -9.20
N LYS A 123 2.59 16.55 -10.07
CA LYS A 123 1.28 16.54 -10.73
C LYS A 123 1.09 15.25 -11.53
N ILE A 124 2.04 14.95 -12.42
CA ILE A 124 1.97 13.75 -13.27
C ILE A 124 2.05 12.48 -12.41
N ALA A 125 2.96 12.41 -11.44
CA ALA A 125 3.11 11.25 -10.57
C ALA A 125 1.84 10.97 -9.74
N THR A 126 1.22 12.01 -9.19
CA THR A 126 -0.04 11.92 -8.44
C THR A 126 -1.16 11.38 -9.32
N ASP A 127 -1.32 11.95 -10.53
CA ASP A 127 -2.34 11.53 -11.48
C ASP A 127 -2.19 10.07 -11.90
N ILE A 128 -0.97 9.62 -12.22
CA ILE A 128 -0.73 8.22 -12.61
C ILE A 128 -0.96 7.28 -11.42
N CYS A 129 -0.51 7.65 -10.21
CA CYS A 129 -0.78 6.85 -9.01
C CYS A 129 -2.28 6.71 -8.74
N ALA A 130 -3.05 7.80 -8.90
CA ALA A 130 -4.50 7.80 -8.72
C ALA A 130 -5.21 6.95 -9.78
N GLY A 131 -4.78 7.04 -11.04
CA GLY A 131 -5.28 6.20 -12.13
C GLY A 131 -5.01 4.71 -11.88
N LEU A 132 -3.77 4.36 -11.53
CA LEU A 132 -3.40 2.97 -11.29
C LEU A 132 -4.11 2.39 -10.05
N ALA A 133 -4.23 3.19 -8.98
CA ALA A 133 -5.01 2.84 -7.81
C ALA A 133 -6.49 2.56 -8.14
N ALA A 134 -7.07 3.28 -9.10
CA ALA A 134 -8.45 3.06 -9.53
C ALA A 134 -8.61 1.74 -10.31
N ILE A 135 -7.63 1.38 -11.15
CA ILE A 135 -7.60 0.09 -11.85
C ILE A 135 -7.52 -1.05 -10.84
N HIS A 136 -6.58 -0.99 -9.89
CA HIS A 136 -6.40 -2.03 -8.87
C HIS A 136 -7.59 -2.17 -7.92
N ARG A 137 -8.40 -1.13 -7.75
CA ARG A 137 -9.63 -1.18 -6.93
C ARG A 137 -10.71 -2.08 -7.55
N GLU A 138 -10.70 -2.22 -8.87
CA GLU A 138 -11.63 -3.09 -9.61
C GLU A 138 -11.07 -4.51 -9.79
N ASP A 139 -10.01 -4.88 -9.05
CA ASP A 139 -9.27 -6.14 -9.16
C ASP A 139 -8.72 -6.40 -10.58
N LEU A 140 -8.34 -5.32 -11.27
CA LEU A 140 -7.69 -5.35 -12.58
C LEU A 140 -6.20 -5.05 -12.46
N VAL A 141 -5.42 -5.57 -13.42
CA VAL A 141 -3.97 -5.31 -13.56
C VAL A 141 -3.75 -4.68 -14.91
N HIS A 142 -3.06 -3.54 -14.98
CA HIS A 142 -2.84 -2.81 -16.23
C HIS A 142 -1.95 -3.60 -17.20
N GLY A 143 -0.84 -4.15 -16.71
CA GLY A 143 -0.02 -5.12 -17.43
C GLY A 143 0.91 -4.54 -18.50
N ASP A 144 0.81 -3.28 -18.92
CA ASP A 144 1.83 -2.65 -19.80
C ASP A 144 2.06 -1.16 -19.47
N LEU A 145 2.17 -0.81 -18.18
CA LEU A 145 2.34 0.59 -17.80
C LEU A 145 3.73 1.09 -18.22
N LYS A 146 3.76 2.19 -18.98
CA LYS A 146 4.98 2.84 -19.48
C LYS A 146 4.68 4.27 -19.93
N PRO A 147 5.67 5.15 -20.15
CA PRO A 147 5.44 6.51 -20.64
C PRO A 147 4.66 6.62 -21.95
N GLY A 148 4.73 5.60 -22.82
CA GLY A 148 3.96 5.55 -24.05
C GLY A 148 2.44 5.38 -23.84
N ASN A 149 2.04 4.78 -22.71
CA ASN A 149 0.64 4.50 -22.35
C ASN A 149 0.09 5.50 -21.32
N VAL A 150 0.73 6.67 -21.19
CA VAL A 150 0.23 7.78 -20.38
C VAL A 150 0.11 8.99 -21.27
N MET A 151 -1.08 9.58 -21.37
CA MET A 151 -1.29 10.87 -22.04
C MET A 151 -1.19 12.00 -21.02
N VAL A 152 -0.42 13.03 -21.35
CA VAL A 152 -0.30 14.26 -20.56
C VAL A 152 -0.96 15.39 -21.32
N SER A 153 -2.00 15.97 -20.71
CA SER A 153 -2.69 17.18 -21.14
C SER A 153 -2.35 18.31 -20.17
N ASP A 154 -2.82 19.53 -20.46
CA ASP A 154 -2.56 20.70 -19.59
C ASP A 154 -3.15 20.48 -18.17
N ASP A 155 -4.29 19.82 -18.08
CA ASP A 155 -5.02 19.66 -16.82
C ASP A 155 -4.63 18.41 -16.03
N ARG A 156 -4.34 17.29 -16.71
CA ARG A 156 -4.12 15.99 -16.07
C ARG A 156 -3.27 15.03 -16.89
N ALA A 157 -2.68 14.04 -16.21
CA ALA A 157 -2.17 12.82 -16.82
C ALA A 157 -3.22 11.69 -16.76
N VAL A 158 -3.30 10.88 -17.82
CA VAL A 158 -4.30 9.82 -17.98
C VAL A 158 -3.64 8.54 -18.49
N ILE A 159 -3.89 7.42 -17.81
CA ILE A 159 -3.46 6.09 -18.23
C ILE A 159 -4.33 5.63 -19.40
N LEU A 160 -3.69 5.15 -20.47
CA LEU A 160 -4.30 4.64 -21.70
C LEU A 160 -4.23 3.11 -21.73
N ASP A 161 -4.96 2.50 -22.68
CA ASP A 161 -4.73 1.16 -23.23
C ASP A 161 -4.39 0.04 -22.22
N PHE A 162 -5.40 -0.74 -21.86
CA PHE A 162 -5.22 -1.85 -20.93
C PHE A 162 -5.05 -3.19 -21.65
N GLY A 163 -3.96 -3.91 -21.41
CA GLY A 163 -3.75 -5.25 -21.97
C GLY A 163 -4.53 -6.37 -21.27
N PHE A 164 -5.71 -6.08 -20.70
CA PHE A 164 -6.41 -6.94 -19.73
C PHE A 164 -6.73 -8.34 -20.27
N ALA A 165 -7.15 -8.46 -21.54
CA ALA A 165 -7.55 -9.73 -22.10
C ALA A 165 -6.39 -10.52 -22.70
N GLN A 166 -5.42 -9.82 -23.30
CA GLN A 166 -4.18 -10.44 -23.77
C GLN A 166 -3.47 -11.16 -22.61
N GLU A 167 -3.47 -10.56 -21.42
CA GLU A 167 -2.87 -11.17 -20.25
C GLU A 167 -3.64 -12.41 -19.75
N ARG A 168 -4.97 -12.32 -19.59
CA ARG A 168 -5.79 -13.46 -19.14
C ARG A 168 -5.74 -14.65 -20.09
N ALA A 169 -5.81 -14.41 -21.40
CA ALA A 169 -5.70 -15.46 -22.41
C ALA A 169 -4.31 -16.11 -22.40
N ARG A 170 -3.25 -15.32 -22.15
CA ARG A 170 -1.87 -15.83 -22.06
C ARG A 170 -1.61 -16.61 -20.77
N THR A 171 -2.21 -16.23 -19.65
CA THR A 171 -2.08 -16.97 -18.37
C THR A 171 -2.72 -18.36 -18.46
N ALA A 172 -3.82 -18.51 -19.20
CA ALA A 172 -4.48 -19.80 -19.40
C ALA A 172 -3.75 -20.75 -20.38
N ALA A 173 -2.93 -20.23 -21.29
CA ALA A 173 -2.27 -20.99 -22.36
C ALA A 173 -0.76 -21.24 -22.15
N ARG A 174 -0.17 -20.75 -21.05
CA ARG A 174 1.30 -20.74 -20.86
C ARG A 174 1.87 -22.06 -20.31
N ARG A 175 3.02 -22.47 -20.89
CA ARG A 175 3.91 -23.49 -20.31
C ARG A 175 4.92 -22.82 -19.36
N PRO A 176 5.24 -23.43 -18.20
CA PRO A 176 6.26 -22.92 -17.29
C PRO A 176 7.60 -22.69 -18.02
N GLY A 177 8.23 -21.51 -17.84
CA GLY A 177 9.54 -21.18 -18.42
C GLY A 177 9.55 -20.66 -19.86
N SER A 178 8.39 -20.38 -20.46
CA SER A 178 8.34 -19.72 -21.78
C SER A 178 8.70 -18.23 -21.66
N PRO A 179 9.44 -17.63 -22.62
CA PRO A 179 9.77 -16.21 -22.61
C PRO A 179 8.52 -15.32 -22.46
N PRO A 180 8.65 -14.12 -21.89
CA PRO A 180 7.52 -13.20 -21.79
C PRO A 180 7.09 -12.73 -23.20
N ASP A 181 6.05 -13.37 -23.75
CA ASP A 181 5.38 -12.90 -24.97
C ASP A 181 4.55 -11.64 -24.68
N GLY A 182 5.02 -10.50 -25.21
CA GLY A 182 4.35 -9.20 -25.19
C GLY A 182 4.61 -8.34 -23.94
N GLY A 183 4.52 -7.02 -24.14
CA GLY A 183 4.94 -5.97 -23.19
C GLY A 183 6.22 -5.29 -23.63
N THR A 184 6.61 -4.20 -22.96
CA THR A 184 7.88 -3.50 -23.25
C THR A 184 8.94 -3.98 -22.25
N PRO A 185 9.95 -4.76 -22.67
CA PRO A 185 10.90 -5.42 -21.74
C PRO A 185 11.60 -4.48 -20.76
N HIS A 186 11.70 -3.20 -21.12
CA HIS A 186 12.27 -2.12 -20.33
C HIS A 186 11.55 -1.85 -19.00
N TYR A 187 10.26 -2.17 -18.86
CA TYR A 187 9.46 -1.86 -17.65
C TYR A 187 8.96 -3.11 -16.91
N MET A 188 9.37 -4.30 -17.34
CA MET A 188 8.96 -5.55 -16.69
C MET A 188 9.69 -5.74 -15.36
N SER A 189 8.97 -6.22 -14.34
CA SER A 189 9.54 -6.62 -13.07
C SER A 189 10.43 -7.86 -13.20
N PRO A 190 11.32 -8.13 -12.23
CA PRO A 190 12.17 -9.33 -12.23
C PRO A 190 11.36 -10.63 -12.26
N GLU A 191 10.29 -10.71 -11.48
CA GLU A 191 9.39 -11.88 -11.44
C GLU A 191 8.60 -12.05 -12.72
N ARG A 192 8.17 -10.96 -13.37
CA ARG A 192 7.49 -11.03 -14.66
C ARG A 192 8.42 -11.50 -15.78
N LEU A 193 9.68 -11.08 -15.75
CA LEU A 193 10.70 -11.56 -16.70
C LEU A 193 10.99 -13.06 -16.50
N ARG A 194 10.97 -13.55 -15.25
CA ARG A 194 11.30 -14.92 -14.87
C ARG A 194 10.12 -15.89 -15.05
N ASP A 195 8.99 -15.56 -14.45
CA ASP A 195 7.83 -16.43 -14.27
C ASP A 195 6.71 -16.10 -15.26
N GLY A 196 6.70 -14.86 -15.79
CA GLY A 196 5.61 -14.37 -16.61
C GLY A 196 4.39 -13.94 -15.79
N GLY A 197 3.26 -13.72 -16.49
CA GLY A 197 2.05 -13.17 -15.87
C GLY A 197 2.23 -11.70 -15.47
N SER A 198 1.16 -11.07 -15.02
CA SER A 198 1.28 -9.81 -14.29
C SER A 198 0.33 -9.74 -13.10
N SER A 199 0.67 -8.83 -12.20
CA SER A 199 0.06 -8.65 -10.90
C SER A 199 0.03 -7.15 -10.57
N PRO A 200 -0.77 -6.72 -9.57
CA PRO A 200 -0.73 -5.35 -9.10
C PRO A 200 0.68 -4.88 -8.69
N ASP A 201 1.52 -5.80 -8.18
CA ASP A 201 2.89 -5.49 -7.80
C ASP A 201 3.81 -5.27 -9.02
N ASP A 202 3.53 -5.92 -10.15
CA ASP A 202 4.23 -5.68 -11.43
C ASP A 202 3.91 -4.29 -11.98
N ASP A 203 2.66 -3.86 -11.90
CA ASP A 203 2.27 -2.50 -12.30
C ASP A 203 2.95 -1.44 -11.44
N VAL A 204 3.10 -1.68 -10.14
CA VAL A 204 3.82 -0.77 -9.22
C VAL A 204 5.29 -0.67 -9.62
N TYR A 205 5.93 -1.78 -10.00
CA TYR A 205 7.30 -1.76 -10.50
C TYR A 205 7.42 -0.96 -11.81
N ALA A 206 6.49 -1.18 -12.74
CA ALA A 206 6.43 -0.46 -14.01
C ALA A 206 6.14 1.05 -13.82
N LEU A 207 5.29 1.41 -12.85
CA LEU A 207 5.07 2.79 -12.41
C LEU A 207 6.38 3.38 -11.89
N ALA A 208 7.10 2.67 -11.03
CA ALA A 208 8.36 3.16 -10.47
C ALA A 208 9.41 3.43 -11.57
N LEU A 209 9.52 2.55 -12.56
CA LEU A 209 10.39 2.76 -13.72
C LEU A 209 9.93 3.91 -14.62
N THR A 210 8.62 4.10 -14.78
CA THR A 210 8.03 5.26 -15.48
C THR A 210 8.41 6.57 -14.79
N LEU A 211 8.26 6.62 -13.46
CA LEU A 211 8.65 7.79 -12.65
C LEU A 211 10.17 7.98 -12.63
N TRP A 212 10.95 6.90 -12.58
CA TRP A 212 12.40 6.95 -12.68
C TRP A 212 12.88 7.48 -14.04
N GLU A 213 12.23 7.11 -15.14
CA GLU A 213 12.54 7.66 -16.47
C GLU A 213 12.18 9.14 -16.57
N MET A 214 11.03 9.56 -16.01
CA MET A 214 10.69 10.99 -15.92
C MET A 214 11.76 11.76 -15.15
N TRP A 215 12.24 11.17 -14.06
CA TRP A 215 13.19 11.80 -13.17
C TRP A 215 14.61 11.87 -13.75
N THR A 216 15.07 10.82 -14.44
CA THR A 216 16.43 10.72 -14.98
C THR A 216 16.54 11.10 -16.45
N CYS A 217 15.41 11.19 -17.17
CA CYS A 217 15.34 11.30 -18.63
C CYS A 217 16.11 10.18 -19.37
N ARG A 218 16.25 9.01 -18.73
CA ARG A 218 16.92 7.82 -19.28
C ARG A 218 15.92 6.69 -19.36
N VAL A 219 15.82 6.06 -20.53
CA VAL A 219 15.01 4.85 -20.69
C VAL A 219 15.69 3.72 -19.92
N PRO A 220 14.99 2.98 -19.06
CA PRO A 220 15.57 1.84 -18.35
C PRO A 220 16.00 0.76 -19.34
N GLU A 221 17.14 0.11 -19.12
CA GLU A 221 17.50 -1.07 -19.92
C GLU A 221 16.59 -2.26 -19.54
N PRO A 222 16.33 -3.22 -20.45
CA PRO A 222 15.60 -4.44 -20.10
C PRO A 222 16.29 -5.19 -18.96
N GLY A 223 15.56 -5.52 -17.89
CA GLY A 223 16.13 -6.14 -16.69
C GLY A 223 17.06 -5.22 -15.89
N SER A 224 17.04 -3.91 -16.13
CA SER A 224 17.83 -2.95 -15.36
C SER A 224 17.49 -3.01 -13.86
N LYS A 225 18.51 -2.74 -13.04
CA LYS A 225 18.41 -2.67 -11.59
C LYS A 225 18.82 -1.27 -11.11
N PRO A 226 17.97 -0.24 -11.25
CA PRO A 226 18.32 1.15 -10.92
C PRO A 226 18.80 1.35 -9.47
N ARG A 227 18.40 0.45 -8.55
CA ARG A 227 18.81 0.45 -7.14
C ARG A 227 20.30 0.14 -6.92
N VAL A 228 21.01 -0.40 -7.91
CA VAL A 228 22.42 -0.82 -7.79
C VAL A 228 23.40 0.34 -7.98
N ARG A 229 23.08 1.31 -8.84
CA ARG A 229 23.92 2.51 -9.06
C ARG A 229 23.44 3.61 -8.14
N SER A 230 24.30 4.49 -7.62
CA SER A 230 23.83 5.56 -6.74
C SER A 230 22.89 6.51 -7.50
N MET A 231 21.99 7.16 -6.77
CA MET A 231 21.03 8.13 -7.29
C MET A 231 21.75 9.20 -8.11
N ARG A 232 22.81 9.79 -7.55
CA ARG A 232 23.59 10.86 -8.18
C ARG A 232 24.19 10.50 -9.53
N GLN A 233 24.62 9.26 -9.73
CA GLN A 233 25.20 8.78 -11.01
C GLN A 233 24.15 8.62 -12.13
N GLN A 234 22.87 8.56 -11.77
CA GLN A 234 21.77 8.33 -12.70
C GLN A 234 21.14 9.63 -13.18
N ILE A 235 21.29 10.69 -12.38
CA ILE A 235 20.72 12.01 -12.62
C ILE A 235 21.53 12.74 -13.69
N VAL A 236 20.81 13.35 -14.64
CA VAL A 236 21.39 14.15 -15.74
C VAL A 236 21.15 15.65 -15.54
N PHE A 237 20.10 16.02 -14.81
CA PHE A 237 19.63 17.39 -14.60
C PHE A 237 19.38 17.64 -13.11
N ASP A 238 19.47 18.89 -12.64
CA ASP A 238 19.28 19.26 -11.23
C ASP A 238 17.83 19.15 -10.71
N VAL A 239 16.93 18.55 -11.48
CA VAL A 239 15.54 18.18 -11.13
C VAL A 239 15.37 17.58 -9.72
N PRO A 240 16.27 16.71 -9.20
CA PRO A 240 16.12 16.11 -7.87
C PRO A 240 16.21 17.11 -6.71
N ALA A 241 16.82 18.29 -6.88
CA ALA A 241 17.09 19.21 -5.77
C ALA A 241 15.82 19.70 -5.05
N MET A 242 14.63 19.49 -5.65
CA MET A 242 13.36 20.00 -5.15
C MET A 242 12.37 18.89 -4.73
N LEU A 243 12.69 17.61 -4.93
CA LEU A 243 11.91 16.48 -4.40
C LEU A 243 12.37 16.13 -2.99
N THR A 244 11.43 15.73 -2.13
CA THR A 244 11.73 15.27 -0.77
C THR A 244 12.29 13.85 -0.78
N HIS A 245 13.02 13.48 0.30
CA HIS A 245 13.49 12.10 0.47
C HIS A 245 12.32 11.10 0.46
N ASP A 246 11.17 11.44 1.03
CA ASP A 246 10.01 10.54 1.04
C ASP A 246 9.43 10.30 -0.36
N GLU A 247 9.36 11.33 -1.22
CA GLU A 247 8.93 11.16 -2.63
C GLU A 247 9.84 10.20 -3.38
N ILE A 248 11.15 10.38 -3.21
CA ILE A 248 12.14 9.55 -3.87
C ILE A 248 12.16 8.12 -3.29
N ARG A 249 12.06 7.98 -1.97
CA ARG A 249 12.07 6.69 -1.27
C ARG A 249 10.89 5.81 -1.68
N GLN A 250 9.73 6.39 -1.99
CA GLN A 250 8.59 5.66 -2.53
C GLN A 250 8.90 5.04 -3.90
N ILE A 251 9.56 5.79 -4.80
CA ILE A 251 9.99 5.28 -6.11
C ILE A 251 11.02 4.16 -5.91
N PHE A 252 12.00 4.36 -5.03
CA PHE A 252 13.01 3.34 -4.71
C PHE A 252 12.39 2.03 -4.20
N ARG A 253 11.48 2.11 -3.21
CA ARG A 253 10.76 0.95 -2.65
C ARG A 253 9.86 0.27 -3.69
N ALA A 254 9.28 1.02 -4.62
CA ALA A 254 8.47 0.46 -5.70
C ALA A 254 9.29 -0.32 -6.74
N MET A 255 10.60 -0.08 -6.84
CA MET A 255 11.55 -0.88 -7.63
C MET A 255 12.13 -2.07 -6.85
N ASN A 256 11.51 -2.53 -5.76
CA ASN A 256 12.06 -3.64 -4.97
C ASN A 256 12.01 -4.97 -5.73
N GLU A 257 13.05 -5.81 -5.57
CA GLU A 257 13.07 -7.15 -6.19
C GLU A 257 12.06 -8.09 -5.53
N ASP A 258 11.77 -7.90 -4.24
CA ASP A 258 10.68 -8.59 -3.55
C ASP A 258 9.37 -7.81 -3.77
N PRO A 259 8.38 -8.37 -4.48
CA PRO A 259 7.08 -7.73 -4.71
C PRO A 259 6.38 -7.35 -3.41
N ALA A 260 6.52 -8.16 -2.36
CA ALA A 260 5.84 -7.94 -1.09
C ALA A 260 6.38 -6.73 -0.29
N MET A 261 7.51 -6.16 -0.70
CA MET A 261 8.12 -4.97 -0.12
C MET A 261 7.74 -3.68 -0.86
N ARG A 262 7.02 -3.77 -1.99
CA ARG A 262 6.62 -2.61 -2.79
C ARG A 262 5.40 -1.91 -2.16
N PRO A 263 5.32 -0.57 -2.21
CA PRO A 263 4.13 0.16 -1.78
C PRO A 263 3.01 -0.01 -2.80
N GLN A 264 1.76 0.01 -2.34
CA GLN A 264 0.63 0.05 -3.27
C GLN A 264 0.48 1.46 -3.86
N ALA A 265 0.10 1.57 -5.13
CA ALA A 265 -0.07 2.85 -5.83
C ALA A 265 -0.98 3.84 -5.08
N ARG A 266 -2.05 3.35 -4.45
CA ARG A 266 -2.98 4.17 -3.66
C ARG A 266 -2.37 4.79 -2.39
N HIS A 267 -1.21 4.32 -1.93
CA HIS A 267 -0.49 4.86 -0.77
C HIS A 267 0.69 5.74 -1.19
N MET A 268 1.00 5.84 -2.48
CA MET A 268 2.07 6.71 -2.97
C MET A 268 1.60 8.18 -2.98
N ARG A 269 2.48 9.10 -2.57
CA ARG A 269 2.19 10.51 -2.32
C ARG A 269 3.30 11.40 -2.90
N PHE A 270 2.92 12.33 -3.76
CA PHE A 270 3.82 13.27 -4.43
C PHE A 270 3.24 14.69 -4.39
N PHE A 271 3.59 15.45 -3.37
CA PHE A 271 3.19 16.86 -3.24
C PHE A 271 4.19 17.57 -2.33
N SER A 272 4.28 18.90 -2.46
CA SER A 272 5.05 19.71 -1.53
C SER A 272 4.29 19.76 -0.20
N PRO A 273 4.80 19.21 0.92
CA PRO A 273 4.17 19.41 2.20
C PRO A 273 4.19 20.92 2.50
N PRO A 274 3.03 21.58 2.67
CA PRO A 274 3.04 22.98 3.07
C PRO A 274 3.66 23.07 4.47
N GLN A 275 4.59 24.00 4.66
CA GLN A 275 5.19 24.29 5.97
C GLN A 275 4.13 24.64 7.04
N GLN A 276 2.87 24.91 6.64
CA GLN A 276 1.76 25.34 7.48
C GLN A 276 0.40 24.70 7.08
N SER A 277 0.32 23.43 6.64
CA SER A 277 -1.01 22.79 6.65
C SER A 277 -1.42 22.57 8.10
N THR A 278 -2.51 23.21 8.51
CA THR A 278 -3.19 22.96 9.80
C THR A 278 -3.84 21.57 9.85
N ILE A 279 -3.92 20.86 8.72
CA ILE A 279 -4.47 19.52 8.61
C ILE A 279 -3.29 18.53 8.60
N PRO A 280 -3.15 17.67 9.61
CA PRO A 280 -2.16 16.61 9.61
C PRO A 280 -2.37 15.71 8.40
N LEU A 281 -1.28 15.33 7.73
CA LEU A 281 -1.38 14.35 6.67
C LEU A 281 -1.87 13.02 7.27
N ASN A 282 -3.00 12.51 6.78
CA ASN A 282 -3.47 11.21 7.21
C ASN A 282 -2.64 10.13 6.51
N LEU A 283 -1.56 9.71 7.17
CA LEU A 283 -0.68 8.65 6.69
C LEU A 283 -1.43 7.31 6.77
N TYR A 284 -1.58 6.67 5.62
CA TYR A 284 -2.18 5.34 5.58
C TYR A 284 -1.24 4.34 6.25
N ARG A 285 -1.60 3.90 7.45
CA ARG A 285 -0.96 2.77 8.12
C ARG A 285 -1.76 1.51 7.85
N GLU A 286 -1.05 0.42 7.68
CA GLU A 286 -1.69 -0.89 7.65
C GLU A 286 -2.23 -1.20 9.05
N HIS A 287 -3.53 -1.48 9.14
CA HIS A 287 -4.19 -1.90 10.37
C HIS A 287 -4.88 -3.25 10.18
N LEU A 288 -5.04 -3.98 11.28
CA LEU A 288 -5.78 -5.22 11.28
C LEU A 288 -7.26 -4.95 10.93
N ASN A 289 -7.72 -5.48 9.80
CA ASN A 289 -9.11 -5.36 9.37
C ASN A 289 -9.99 -6.29 10.22
N PRO A 290 -10.98 -5.78 10.98
CA PRO A 290 -11.84 -6.56 11.87
C PRO A 290 -12.92 -7.38 11.14
N GLY A 291 -13.00 -7.28 9.82
CA GLY A 291 -14.07 -7.84 9.02
C GLY A 291 -15.28 -6.90 8.89
N PRO A 292 -16.27 -7.30 8.08
CA PRO A 292 -17.46 -6.48 7.83
C PRO A 292 -18.24 -6.24 9.12
N THR A 293 -18.78 -5.04 9.30
CA THR A 293 -19.65 -4.78 10.46
C THR A 293 -20.82 -5.78 10.47
N PRO A 294 -21.17 -6.37 11.62
CA PRO A 294 -22.37 -7.20 11.74
C PRO A 294 -23.60 -6.46 11.19
N GLY A 295 -24.47 -7.16 10.45
CA GLY A 295 -25.69 -6.58 9.89
C GLY A 295 -26.64 -6.06 10.98
N ILE A 296 -27.59 -5.20 10.61
CA ILE A 296 -28.53 -4.55 11.55
C ILE A 296 -29.26 -5.57 12.44
N ALA A 297 -29.64 -6.73 11.88
CA ALA A 297 -30.29 -7.79 12.64
C ALA A 297 -29.36 -8.42 13.70
N SER A 298 -28.08 -8.66 13.37
CA SER A 298 -27.11 -9.26 14.30
C SER A 298 -26.49 -8.24 15.26
N SER A 299 -26.68 -6.94 15.03
CA SER A 299 -26.39 -5.90 16.02
C SER A 299 -27.53 -5.69 17.01
N GLN A 300 -28.77 -6.03 16.66
CA GLN A 300 -29.93 -5.94 17.57
C GLN A 300 -30.19 -7.25 18.34
N HIS A 301 -29.92 -8.40 17.73
CA HIS A 301 -30.12 -9.71 18.33
C HIS A 301 -28.81 -10.51 18.35
N PHE A 302 -28.60 -11.25 19.44
CA PHE A 302 -27.48 -12.18 19.52
C PHE A 302 -27.58 -13.25 18.42
N THR A 303 -26.50 -13.45 17.67
CA THR A 303 -26.37 -14.51 16.66
C THR A 303 -25.12 -15.34 16.97
N PRO A 304 -25.27 -16.65 17.28
CA PRO A 304 -24.13 -17.55 17.55
C PRO A 304 -23.09 -17.53 16.42
N GLY A 305 -21.81 -17.38 16.77
CA GLY A 305 -20.70 -17.45 15.83
C GLY A 305 -20.62 -16.30 14.82
N ALA A 306 -21.49 -15.28 14.92
CA ALA A 306 -21.44 -14.09 14.07
C ALA A 306 -20.23 -13.19 14.41
N GLN A 307 -19.72 -13.28 15.63
CA GLN A 307 -18.53 -12.58 16.09
C GLN A 307 -17.56 -13.55 16.76
N SER A 308 -16.29 -13.17 16.81
CA SER A 308 -15.21 -13.93 17.44
C SER A 308 -14.24 -12.98 18.13
N LEU A 309 -13.55 -13.47 19.16
CA LEU A 309 -12.39 -12.80 19.73
C LEU A 309 -11.13 -13.31 19.05
N LEU A 310 -10.41 -12.41 18.38
CA LEU A 310 -9.10 -12.67 17.82
C LEU A 310 -8.03 -12.33 18.85
N ILE A 311 -7.14 -13.28 19.15
CA ILE A 311 -5.97 -13.00 19.98
C ILE A 311 -4.95 -12.23 19.14
N THR A 312 -4.70 -10.97 19.49
CA THR A 312 -3.75 -10.11 18.75
C THR A 312 -2.37 -10.07 19.41
N TYR A 313 -2.29 -10.31 20.71
CA TYR A 313 -1.02 -10.33 21.44
C TYR A 313 -1.11 -11.21 22.69
N ALA A 314 -0.03 -11.91 23.03
CA ALA A 314 0.15 -12.62 24.29
C ALA A 314 1.62 -12.60 24.68
N THR A 315 1.93 -12.26 25.93
CA THR A 315 3.33 -12.14 26.39
C THR A 315 4.03 -13.48 26.52
N ASN A 316 3.40 -14.45 27.19
CA ASN A 316 4.04 -15.71 27.59
C ASN A 316 3.57 -16.92 26.76
N ALA A 317 2.58 -16.72 25.88
CA ALA A 317 2.07 -17.70 24.93
C ALA A 317 1.98 -17.11 23.50
N PRO A 318 3.09 -16.71 22.86
CA PRO A 318 3.04 -16.10 21.53
C PRO A 318 2.40 -17.01 20.46
N GLU A 319 2.41 -18.33 20.64
CA GLU A 319 1.84 -19.32 19.73
C GLU A 319 0.31 -19.25 19.60
N ILE A 320 -0.39 -18.65 20.58
CA ILE A 320 -1.86 -18.47 20.49
C ILE A 320 -2.25 -17.20 19.72
N VAL A 321 -1.29 -16.34 19.35
CA VAL A 321 -1.56 -15.12 18.57
C VAL A 321 -2.09 -15.51 17.19
N GLY A 322 -3.18 -14.86 16.78
CA GLY A 322 -3.91 -15.20 15.56
C GLY A 322 -4.95 -16.30 15.75
N ALA A 323 -5.12 -16.87 16.95
CA ALA A 323 -6.26 -17.76 17.23
C ALA A 323 -7.57 -16.98 17.31
N LEU A 324 -8.64 -17.58 16.77
CA LEU A 324 -10.01 -17.07 16.85
C LEU A 324 -10.82 -17.91 17.82
N ILE A 325 -11.54 -17.24 18.72
CA ILE A 325 -12.46 -17.87 19.66
C ILE A 325 -13.88 -17.40 19.31
N PRO A 326 -14.72 -18.26 18.71
CA PRO A 326 -16.07 -17.87 18.30
C PRO A 326 -16.99 -17.69 19.51
N LEU A 327 -17.88 -16.70 19.42
CA LEU A 327 -18.82 -16.36 20.49
C LEU A 327 -20.16 -17.04 20.21
N GLU A 328 -20.34 -18.24 20.76
CA GLU A 328 -21.46 -19.14 20.44
C GLU A 328 -22.69 -18.96 21.35
N ARG A 329 -22.54 -18.30 22.50
CA ARG A 329 -23.62 -18.09 23.47
C ARG A 329 -23.70 -16.63 23.91
N PRO A 330 -24.88 -16.12 24.30
CA PRO A 330 -25.04 -14.73 24.73
C PRO A 330 -24.36 -14.46 26.09
N GLU A 331 -24.05 -15.50 26.85
CA GLU A 331 -23.24 -15.43 28.07
C GLU A 331 -22.18 -16.52 28.02
N LEU A 332 -20.92 -16.16 28.29
CA LEU A 332 -19.75 -17.02 28.17
C LEU A 332 -18.78 -16.78 29.33
N THR A 333 -18.24 -17.84 29.89
CA THR A 333 -17.17 -17.77 30.90
C THR A 333 -15.78 -17.69 30.27
N MET A 334 -14.88 -16.87 30.80
CA MET A 334 -13.52 -16.67 30.29
C MET A 334 -12.46 -16.90 31.36
N GLY A 335 -11.43 -17.66 31.02
CA GLY A 335 -10.28 -17.91 31.89
C GLY A 335 -9.36 -19.01 31.35
N ARG A 336 -8.45 -19.51 32.19
CA ARG A 336 -7.45 -20.52 31.81
C ARG A 336 -7.88 -21.97 32.06
N ARG A 337 -8.86 -22.19 32.95
CA ARG A 337 -9.32 -23.56 33.29
C ARG A 337 -10.00 -24.22 32.07
N SER A 338 -10.01 -25.55 32.07
CA SER A 338 -10.62 -26.36 31.00
C SER A 338 -12.14 -26.31 30.97
N ASP A 339 -12.78 -25.89 32.08
CA ASP A 339 -14.23 -25.74 32.20
C ASP A 339 -14.73 -24.34 31.77
N GLN A 340 -13.82 -23.44 31.38
CA GLN A 340 -14.18 -22.13 30.82
C GLN A 340 -14.52 -22.28 29.33
N GLU A 341 -15.57 -21.61 28.89
CA GLU A 341 -16.01 -21.65 27.49
C GLU A 341 -15.05 -20.86 26.57
N LEU A 342 -14.54 -19.73 27.05
CA LEU A 342 -13.51 -18.92 26.40
C LEU A 342 -12.18 -19.17 27.08
N ARG A 343 -11.53 -20.27 26.67
CA ARG A 343 -10.24 -20.68 27.21
C ARG A 343 -9.10 -19.86 26.61
N LEU A 344 -8.38 -19.15 27.47
CA LEU A 344 -7.15 -18.42 27.09
C LEU A 344 -5.92 -19.13 27.66
N GLY A 345 -4.98 -19.48 26.77
CA GLY A 345 -3.76 -20.21 27.12
C GLY A 345 -2.69 -19.36 27.81
N GLU A 346 -2.84 -18.04 27.82
CA GLU A 346 -1.86 -17.11 28.38
C GLU A 346 -1.77 -17.22 29.93
N PRO A 347 -0.59 -17.56 30.50
CA PRO A 347 -0.40 -17.72 31.94
C PRO A 347 -0.84 -16.55 32.84
N THR A 348 -0.77 -15.32 32.34
CA THR A 348 -1.21 -14.13 33.11
C THR A 348 -2.73 -13.99 33.17
N VAL A 349 -3.49 -14.77 32.40
CA VAL A 349 -4.94 -14.87 32.54
C VAL A 349 -5.28 -15.78 33.73
N SER A 350 -6.07 -15.25 34.67
CA SER A 350 -6.58 -16.02 35.81
C SER A 350 -7.37 -17.28 35.39
N SER A 351 -7.37 -18.28 36.28
CA SER A 351 -8.12 -19.54 36.12
C SER A 351 -9.60 -19.31 35.78
N VAL A 352 -10.22 -18.36 36.47
CA VAL A 352 -11.51 -17.73 36.16
C VAL A 352 -11.22 -16.23 36.10
N HIS A 353 -11.40 -15.60 34.95
CA HIS A 353 -11.00 -14.21 34.74
C HIS A 353 -12.19 -13.27 34.61
N ALA A 354 -13.12 -13.58 33.71
CA ALA A 354 -14.25 -12.71 33.41
C ALA A 354 -15.47 -13.50 32.93
N ILE A 355 -16.63 -12.85 32.95
CA ILE A 355 -17.86 -13.31 32.29
C ILE A 355 -18.17 -12.33 31.17
N LEU A 356 -18.44 -12.85 29.97
CA LEU A 356 -18.81 -12.07 28.80
C LEU A 356 -20.31 -12.18 28.58
N ARG A 357 -21.00 -11.04 28.48
CA ARG A 357 -22.44 -10.97 28.27
C ARG A 357 -22.76 -10.09 27.08
N TRP A 358 -23.52 -10.60 26.13
CA TRP A 358 -24.07 -9.79 25.06
C TRP A 358 -25.14 -8.85 25.64
N GLN A 359 -25.08 -7.56 25.31
CA GLN A 359 -26.08 -6.54 25.69
C GLN A 359 -26.22 -5.47 24.59
N ALA A 360 -27.44 -5.27 24.07
CA ALA A 360 -27.82 -4.27 23.07
C ALA A 360 -26.79 -3.96 21.96
N GLY A 361 -26.17 -4.98 21.36
CA GLY A 361 -25.23 -4.83 20.24
C GLY A 361 -23.76 -4.67 20.65
N SER A 362 -23.47 -4.81 21.94
CA SER A 362 -22.11 -4.86 22.48
C SER A 362 -21.91 -6.09 23.36
N TRP A 363 -20.64 -6.43 23.59
CA TRP A 363 -20.25 -7.41 24.59
C TRP A 363 -19.78 -6.69 25.84
N VAL A 364 -20.28 -7.11 26.98
CA VAL A 364 -19.90 -6.59 28.29
C VAL A 364 -19.03 -7.64 28.96
N ILE A 365 -17.80 -7.28 29.26
CA ILE A 365 -16.81 -8.10 29.96
C ILE A 365 -16.86 -7.69 31.44
N GLU A 366 -17.24 -8.60 32.31
CA GLU A 366 -17.28 -8.43 33.76
C GLU A 366 -16.15 -9.22 34.43
N ASP A 367 -15.13 -8.52 34.91
CA ASP A 367 -13.96 -9.08 35.58
C ASP A 367 -14.35 -9.69 36.94
N GLN A 368 -14.01 -10.96 37.15
CA GLN A 368 -14.37 -11.77 38.32
C GLN A 368 -13.29 -11.72 39.41
N GLY A 369 -12.68 -10.55 39.64
CA GLY A 369 -11.59 -10.40 40.60
C GLY A 369 -10.29 -11.03 40.13
N SER A 370 -10.01 -10.95 38.83
CA SER A 370 -8.79 -11.47 38.21
C SER A 370 -7.51 -10.90 38.84
N THR A 371 -6.40 -11.62 38.73
CA THR A 371 -5.12 -11.22 39.32
C THR A 371 -4.51 -10.05 38.56
N ASN A 372 -4.46 -10.16 37.23
CA ASN A 372 -3.80 -9.17 36.36
C ASN A 372 -4.77 -8.17 35.73
N GLY A 373 -6.07 -8.25 36.01
CA GLY A 373 -7.05 -7.26 35.60
C GLY A 373 -7.49 -7.31 34.13
N THR A 374 -8.59 -6.61 33.86
CA THR A 374 -9.13 -6.31 32.53
C THR A 374 -9.00 -4.82 32.25
N TYR A 375 -8.51 -4.45 31.06
CA TYR A 375 -8.24 -3.05 30.68
C TYR A 375 -8.86 -2.72 29.32
N ALA A 376 -9.36 -1.50 29.21
CA ALA A 376 -9.80 -0.93 27.95
C ALA A 376 -8.61 -0.38 27.15
N ASP A 377 -8.85 -0.04 25.90
CA ASP A 377 -7.86 0.64 25.07
C ASP A 377 -7.56 2.05 25.59
N TYR A 378 -6.29 2.30 25.93
CA TYR A 378 -5.65 3.56 26.37
C TYR A 378 -5.64 3.96 27.86
N PRO A 379 -6.65 3.72 28.71
CA PRO A 379 -6.51 4.05 30.13
C PRO A 379 -5.66 3.01 30.86
N PHE A 380 -4.85 3.46 31.81
CA PHE A 380 -4.04 2.61 32.70
C PHE A 380 -4.84 2.06 33.89
N GLU A 381 -6.17 2.11 33.81
CA GLU A 381 -7.07 1.78 34.90
C GLU A 381 -7.73 0.42 34.66
N ARG A 382 -7.66 -0.43 35.68
CA ARG A 382 -8.39 -1.69 35.70
C ARG A 382 -9.90 -1.43 35.67
N ARG A 383 -10.60 -2.11 34.77
CA ARG A 383 -12.06 -2.05 34.63
C ARG A 383 -12.68 -3.30 35.23
N ARG A 384 -13.61 -3.11 36.16
CA ARG A 384 -14.47 -4.21 36.64
C ARG A 384 -15.48 -4.64 35.58
N GLN A 385 -15.95 -3.68 34.79
CA GLN A 385 -16.90 -3.90 33.71
C GLN A 385 -16.47 -3.08 32.49
N LEU A 386 -16.45 -3.70 31.31
CA LEU A 386 -16.04 -3.07 30.06
C LEU A 386 -16.97 -3.46 28.93
N SER A 387 -17.54 -2.49 28.23
CA SER A 387 -18.33 -2.74 27.01
C SER A 387 -17.45 -2.60 25.77
N ILE A 388 -17.42 -3.64 24.93
CA ILE A 388 -16.70 -3.66 23.65
C ILE A 388 -17.68 -3.80 22.47
N ARG A 389 -17.40 -3.07 21.40
CA ARG A 389 -18.16 -3.11 20.13
C ARG A 389 -17.33 -3.75 19.04
N HIS A 390 -17.92 -3.96 17.86
CA HIS A 390 -17.18 -4.46 16.70
C HIS A 390 -15.90 -3.63 16.48
N ALA A 391 -14.78 -4.29 16.17
CA ALA A 391 -13.45 -3.71 16.03
C ALA A 391 -12.80 -3.16 17.31
N SER A 392 -13.48 -3.17 18.46
CA SER A 392 -12.85 -2.80 19.74
C SER A 392 -11.83 -3.83 20.17
N ASP A 393 -10.76 -3.32 20.78
CA ASP A 393 -9.74 -4.13 21.44
C ASP A 393 -9.95 -4.14 22.96
N VAL A 394 -9.54 -5.23 23.61
CA VAL A 394 -9.54 -5.40 25.06
C VAL A 394 -8.28 -6.13 25.50
N GLN A 395 -7.80 -5.79 26.70
CA GLN A 395 -6.68 -6.45 27.34
C GLN A 395 -7.17 -7.22 28.57
N VAL A 396 -6.90 -8.53 28.62
CA VAL A 396 -7.29 -9.46 29.69
C VAL A 396 -6.02 -10.11 30.22
N GLY A 397 -5.55 -9.70 31.40
CA GLY A 397 -4.16 -9.95 31.80
C GLY A 397 -3.20 -9.41 30.73
N GLU A 398 -2.16 -10.14 30.39
CA GLU A 398 -1.23 -9.73 29.32
C GLU A 398 -1.63 -10.28 27.92
N CYS A 399 -2.87 -10.75 27.77
CA CYS A 399 -3.45 -11.15 26.50
C CYS A 399 -4.31 -10.01 25.90
N ARG A 400 -4.00 -9.59 24.66
CA ARG A 400 -4.82 -8.62 23.90
C ARG A 400 -5.74 -9.35 22.94
N LEU A 401 -7.00 -8.94 22.92
CA LEU A 401 -8.06 -9.51 22.10
C LEU A 401 -8.72 -8.42 21.28
N LYS A 402 -9.13 -8.75 20.05
CA LYS A 402 -9.94 -7.87 19.19
C LYS A 402 -11.25 -8.54 18.83
N LEU A 403 -12.36 -7.80 18.93
CA LEU A 403 -13.65 -8.30 18.47
C LEU A 403 -13.76 -8.18 16.95
N VAL A 404 -13.96 -9.32 16.28
CA VAL A 404 -14.01 -9.44 14.82
C VAL A 404 -15.27 -10.19 14.38
N SER A 405 -15.58 -10.15 13.08
CA SER A 405 -16.80 -10.71 12.49
C SER A 405 -16.54 -11.78 11.42
N PHE A 406 -15.32 -12.28 11.34
CA PHE A 406 -14.95 -13.32 10.38
C PHE A 406 -14.71 -14.67 11.06
N LYS A 407 -14.98 -15.74 10.31
CA LYS A 407 -14.86 -17.13 10.77
C LYS A 407 -13.42 -17.64 10.72
N PRO A 408 -13.10 -18.71 11.47
CA PRO A 408 -11.89 -19.49 11.30
C PRO A 408 -11.64 -19.85 9.82
N ASP A 409 -10.36 -19.88 9.46
CA ASP A 409 -9.80 -20.12 8.12
C ASP A 409 -10.36 -19.31 6.92
N SER A 410 -11.21 -18.31 7.18
CA SER A 410 -11.70 -17.40 6.15
C SER A 410 -10.57 -16.53 5.54
N PRO A 411 -10.76 -15.95 4.33
CA PRO A 411 -9.79 -15.03 3.75
C PRO A 411 -9.43 -13.85 4.66
N HIS A 412 -10.39 -13.35 5.45
CA HIS A 412 -10.14 -12.30 6.44
C HIS A 412 -9.25 -12.79 7.59
N HIS A 413 -9.48 -14.01 8.09
CA HIS A 413 -8.63 -14.62 9.11
C HIS A 413 -7.20 -14.83 8.62
N GLN A 414 -7.02 -15.31 7.39
CA GLN A 414 -5.70 -15.46 6.78
C GLN A 414 -4.99 -14.11 6.58
N ARG A 415 -5.73 -13.04 6.25
CA ARG A 415 -5.18 -11.67 6.22
C ARG A 415 -4.76 -11.21 7.62
N ALA A 416 -5.58 -11.43 8.64
CA ALA A 416 -5.26 -11.08 10.02
C ALA A 416 -4.00 -11.81 10.53
N LYS A 417 -3.87 -13.12 10.25
CA LYS A 417 -2.66 -13.89 10.58
C LYS A 417 -1.40 -13.34 9.89
N ARG A 418 -1.49 -13.01 8.59
CA ARG A 418 -0.37 -12.38 7.86
C ARG A 418 0.01 -11.02 8.43
N TYR A 419 -0.97 -10.22 8.87
CA TYR A 419 -0.71 -8.96 9.55
C TYR A 419 0.05 -9.17 10.86
N LEU A 420 -0.44 -10.07 11.73
CA LEU A 420 0.17 -10.35 13.04
C LEU A 420 1.53 -11.05 12.95
N ALA A 421 1.83 -11.73 11.84
CA ALA A 421 3.17 -12.25 11.57
C ALA A 421 4.20 -11.13 11.29
N LYS A 422 3.75 -9.99 10.76
CA LYS A 422 4.60 -8.84 10.43
C LYS A 422 4.67 -7.83 11.58
N ARG A 423 3.57 -7.61 12.28
CA ARG A 423 3.41 -6.57 13.30
C ARG A 423 2.94 -7.16 14.62
N ASP A 424 3.48 -6.68 15.72
CA ASP A 424 3.01 -7.13 17.02
C ASP A 424 1.64 -6.52 17.31
N GLY A 425 0.69 -7.33 17.78
CA GLY A 425 -0.66 -6.82 18.05
C GLY A 425 -0.76 -5.93 19.28
N LEU A 426 0.30 -5.68 20.06
CA LEU A 426 0.26 -4.73 21.18
C LEU A 426 0.47 -3.31 20.68
N THR A 427 1.58 -3.05 19.98
CA THR A 427 1.95 -1.70 19.53
C THR A 427 1.55 -1.41 18.08
N GLU A 428 1.22 -2.45 17.32
CA GLU A 428 0.99 -2.43 15.87
C GLU A 428 2.25 -2.07 15.05
N LEU A 429 3.41 -2.02 15.68
CA LEU A 429 4.70 -1.84 15.03
C LEU A 429 5.26 -3.15 14.51
N PHE A 430 6.31 -3.10 13.68
CA PHE A 430 6.94 -4.31 13.18
C PHE A 430 7.51 -5.18 14.30
N VAL A 431 7.33 -6.50 14.19
CA VAL A 431 8.11 -7.46 14.99
C VAL A 431 9.58 -7.39 14.59
N ARG A 432 10.49 -7.78 15.49
CA ARG A 432 11.95 -7.61 15.32
C ARG A 432 12.45 -8.08 13.95
N GLU A 433 12.05 -9.25 13.46
CA GLU A 433 12.50 -9.77 12.16
C GLU A 433 12.10 -8.85 10.99
N HIS A 434 10.84 -8.42 10.95
CA HIS A 434 10.33 -7.54 9.89
C HIS A 434 10.89 -6.13 10.01
N LEU A 435 11.15 -5.66 11.24
CA LEU A 435 11.84 -4.41 11.49
C LEU A 435 13.26 -4.43 10.89
N MET A 436 14.02 -5.52 11.06
CA MET A 436 15.36 -5.62 10.48
C MET A 436 15.33 -5.51 8.96
N LYS A 437 14.39 -6.20 8.30
CA LYS A 437 14.22 -6.12 6.85
C LYS A 437 13.87 -4.70 6.40
N ALA A 438 12.95 -4.04 7.10
CA ALA A 438 12.52 -2.68 6.78
C ALA A 438 13.63 -1.63 7.04
N ILE A 439 14.42 -1.80 8.09
CA ILE A 439 15.56 -0.92 8.40
C ILE A 439 16.68 -1.09 7.39
N ASP A 440 16.98 -2.32 6.96
CA ASP A 440 17.96 -2.50 5.89
C ASP A 440 17.49 -1.89 4.58
N GLU A 441 16.19 -1.96 4.27
CA GLU A 441 15.62 -1.30 3.10
C GLU A 441 15.80 0.23 3.18
N ASP A 442 15.60 0.82 4.37
CA ASP A 442 15.90 2.24 4.61
C ASP A 442 17.39 2.56 4.51
N GLY A 443 18.27 1.66 4.98
CA GLY A 443 19.72 1.77 4.84
C GLY A 443 20.19 1.70 3.38
N LEU A 444 19.65 0.76 2.61
CA LEU A 444 19.91 0.63 1.17
C LEU A 444 19.49 1.90 0.43
N TYR A 445 18.34 2.48 0.79
CA TYR A 445 17.94 3.77 0.24
C TYR A 445 18.90 4.89 0.67
N ALA A 446 19.29 4.95 1.94
CA ALA A 446 20.19 5.99 2.46
C ALA A 446 21.54 5.98 1.73
N ASP A 447 22.14 4.80 1.57
CA ASP A 447 23.38 4.62 0.79
C ASP A 447 23.16 4.99 -0.69
N TRP A 448 22.05 4.54 -1.27
CA TRP A 448 21.71 4.81 -2.68
C TRP A 448 21.51 6.31 -2.97
N ALA A 449 20.85 7.02 -2.06
CA ALA A 449 20.54 8.45 -2.18
C ALA A 449 21.64 9.37 -1.61
N GLU A 450 22.72 8.81 -1.05
CA GLU A 450 23.75 9.56 -0.30
C GLU A 450 23.11 10.40 0.84
N ALA A 451 22.06 9.88 1.47
CA ALA A 451 21.26 10.56 2.48
C ALA A 451 21.62 10.11 3.91
N PRO A 452 21.56 11.00 4.92
CA PRO A 452 21.78 10.61 6.30
C PRO A 452 20.65 9.71 6.80
N MET A 453 20.97 8.77 7.68
CA MET A 453 19.98 7.91 8.35
C MET A 453 20.30 7.84 9.84
N GLN A 454 19.27 8.07 10.65
CA GLN A 454 19.28 7.95 12.10
C GLN A 454 18.27 6.90 12.54
N VAL A 455 18.55 6.22 13.64
CA VAL A 455 17.60 5.36 14.33
C VAL A 455 17.49 5.84 15.77
N ALA A 456 16.28 6.22 16.16
CA ALA A 456 15.95 6.52 17.55
C ALA A 456 15.52 5.23 18.24
N ILE A 457 16.26 4.81 19.27
CA ILE A 457 15.93 3.66 20.11
C ILE A 457 15.29 4.18 21.38
N PHE A 458 14.03 3.85 21.58
CA PHE A 458 13.26 4.19 22.75
C PHE A 458 13.29 3.05 23.78
N GLN A 459 13.42 3.42 25.04
CA GLN A 459 13.39 2.48 26.16
C GLN A 459 12.45 3.01 27.23
N LEU A 460 11.49 2.19 27.64
CA LEU A 460 10.66 2.47 28.80
C LEU A 460 11.32 1.84 30.03
N ARG A 461 11.60 2.67 31.03
CA ARG A 461 12.28 2.31 32.27
C ARG A 461 11.31 2.40 33.44
N GLY A 462 11.40 1.44 34.34
CA GLY A 462 10.64 1.44 35.59
C GLY A 462 11.23 2.41 36.62
N ALA A 463 10.69 2.38 37.84
CA ALA A 463 11.11 3.27 38.93
C ALA A 463 12.61 3.14 39.30
N ASN A 464 13.22 1.99 39.05
CA ASN A 464 14.67 1.75 39.24
C ASN A 464 15.54 2.29 38.09
N ARG A 465 14.96 3.00 37.11
CA ARG A 465 15.62 3.47 35.88
C ARG A 465 16.23 2.36 35.03
N GLN A 466 15.75 1.13 35.18
CA GLN A 466 16.14 -0.01 34.37
C GLN A 466 14.97 -0.49 33.52
N VAL A 467 15.31 -1.15 32.42
CA VAL A 467 14.34 -1.79 31.53
C VAL A 467 14.05 -3.18 32.08
N ASN A 468 12.79 -3.45 32.44
CA ASN A 468 12.38 -4.77 32.90
C ASN A 468 12.29 -5.75 31.72
N GLU A 469 12.98 -6.88 31.83
CA GLU A 469 12.91 -7.96 30.83
C GLU A 469 11.57 -8.72 30.88
N ARG A 470 10.88 -8.67 32.02
CA ARG A 470 9.52 -9.20 32.22
C ARG A 470 8.61 -8.04 32.60
N PRO A 471 8.05 -7.33 31.61
CA PRO A 471 7.26 -6.14 31.88
C PRO A 471 5.96 -6.49 32.59
N THR A 472 5.54 -5.62 33.49
CA THR A 472 4.20 -5.66 34.07
C THR A 472 3.16 -5.22 33.04
N ILE A 473 1.89 -5.55 33.27
CA ILE A 473 0.78 -5.10 32.41
C ILE A 473 0.73 -3.56 32.25
N LEU A 474 1.02 -2.81 33.32
CA LEU A 474 1.07 -1.34 33.27
C LEU A 474 2.20 -0.84 32.36
N GLU A 475 3.38 -1.45 32.43
CA GLU A 475 4.50 -1.11 31.56
C GLU A 475 4.22 -1.48 30.10
N MET A 476 3.51 -2.58 29.83
CA MET A 476 3.09 -2.94 28.47
C MET A 476 2.09 -1.94 27.87
N LEU A 477 1.09 -1.53 28.65
CA LEU A 477 0.13 -0.50 28.24
C LEU A 477 0.85 0.82 27.99
N ALA A 478 1.80 1.18 28.85
CA ALA A 478 2.62 2.38 28.69
C ALA A 478 3.55 2.29 27.47
N LEU A 479 4.16 1.13 27.19
CA LEU A 479 4.95 0.91 25.99
C LEU A 479 4.12 1.15 24.73
N ARG A 480 2.91 0.60 24.68
CA ARG A 480 2.00 0.81 23.55
C ARG A 480 1.71 2.30 23.34
N ARG A 481 1.32 3.00 24.40
CA ARG A 481 1.02 4.44 24.36
C ARG A 481 2.25 5.24 23.90
N ALA A 482 3.41 4.92 24.45
CA ALA A 482 4.69 5.55 24.11
C ALA A 482 5.07 5.32 22.64
N ALA A 483 4.97 4.08 22.17
CA ALA A 483 5.31 3.70 20.80
C ALA A 483 4.43 4.41 19.76
N GLN A 484 3.10 4.34 19.92
CA GLN A 484 2.18 5.00 19.00
C GLN A 484 2.36 6.53 19.03
N GLY A 485 2.41 7.12 20.23
CA GLY A 485 2.56 8.56 20.39
C GLY A 485 3.89 9.09 19.86
N ALA A 486 5.00 8.35 20.05
CA ALA A 486 6.30 8.75 19.53
C ALA A 486 6.31 8.72 17.99
N VAL A 487 5.86 7.63 17.36
CA VAL A 487 5.90 7.52 15.89
C VAL A 487 5.01 8.59 15.24
N GLU A 488 3.78 8.80 15.73
CA GLU A 488 2.87 9.82 15.19
C GLU A 488 3.44 11.23 15.33
N LYS A 489 4.04 11.56 16.48
CA LYS A 489 4.61 12.89 16.70
C LYS A 489 5.89 13.12 15.88
N ILE A 490 6.75 12.11 15.72
CA ILE A 490 7.94 12.21 14.88
C ILE A 490 7.54 12.42 13.41
N GLU A 491 6.57 11.66 12.91
CA GLU A 491 6.03 11.83 11.55
C GLU A 491 5.48 13.25 11.33
N ALA A 492 4.72 13.77 12.29
CA ALA A 492 4.18 15.13 12.22
C ALA A 492 5.29 16.19 12.20
N GLN A 493 6.32 16.04 13.05
CA GLN A 493 7.45 16.99 13.10
C GLN A 493 8.31 16.96 11.84
N LEU A 494 8.47 15.79 11.23
CA LEU A 494 9.24 15.62 9.98
C LEU A 494 8.42 15.93 8.73
N LEU A 495 7.14 16.30 8.86
CA LEU A 495 6.20 16.46 7.73
C LEU A 495 6.22 15.24 6.79
N SER A 496 6.33 14.03 7.37
CA SER A 496 6.56 12.83 6.58
C SER A 496 5.38 12.53 5.65
N LEU A 497 5.68 12.08 4.43
CA LEU A 497 4.69 11.73 3.42
C LEU A 497 4.31 10.25 3.44
N ILE A 498 5.08 9.43 4.16
CA ILE A 498 4.88 7.99 4.31
C ILE A 498 5.11 7.55 5.76
N PRO A 499 4.46 6.47 6.23
CA PRO A 499 4.71 5.96 7.58
C PRO A 499 6.20 5.65 7.80
N LEU A 500 6.72 6.08 8.95
CA LEU A 500 8.10 5.77 9.34
C LEU A 500 8.25 4.28 9.64
N THR A 501 9.45 3.76 9.35
CA THR A 501 9.81 2.40 9.74
C THR A 501 10.01 2.37 11.25
N ALA A 502 9.11 1.68 11.94
CA ALA A 502 9.17 1.52 13.39
C ALA A 502 8.80 0.09 13.82
N GLY A 503 9.42 -0.38 14.90
CA GLY A 503 9.26 -1.76 15.34
C GLY A 503 9.79 -2.01 16.74
N ARG A 504 9.38 -3.13 17.31
CA ARG A 504 9.87 -3.58 18.62
C ARG A 504 11.27 -4.16 18.51
N THR A 505 12.12 -3.78 19.46
CA THR A 505 13.48 -4.31 19.59
C THR A 505 13.64 -5.17 20.85
N GLY A 506 12.73 -5.04 21.82
CA GLY A 506 12.70 -5.84 23.04
C GLY A 506 11.37 -5.74 23.82
N PRO A 507 11.33 -6.21 25.07
CA PRO A 507 10.13 -6.21 25.91
C PRO A 507 9.55 -4.82 26.17
N LEU A 508 10.42 -3.84 26.44
CA LEU A 508 10.06 -2.43 26.67
C LEU A 508 10.90 -1.49 25.81
N ARG A 509 11.26 -1.94 24.61
CA ARG A 509 12.10 -1.21 23.66
C ARG A 509 11.50 -1.25 22.26
N PHE A 510 11.54 -0.11 21.60
CA PHE A 510 11.17 0.03 20.19
C PHE A 510 12.12 0.99 19.50
N ALA A 511 12.17 0.93 18.17
CA ALA A 511 13.01 1.81 17.37
C ALA A 511 12.19 2.49 16.27
N VAL A 512 12.62 3.69 15.89
CA VAL A 512 12.05 4.47 14.79
C VAL A 512 13.20 4.92 13.88
N SER A 513 13.12 4.60 12.60
CA SER A 513 14.07 5.03 11.59
C SER A 513 13.67 6.38 10.99
N MET A 514 14.65 7.26 10.85
CA MET A 514 14.54 8.58 10.24
C MET A 514 15.58 8.69 9.13
N VAL A 515 15.12 8.79 7.89
CA VAL A 515 15.95 8.78 6.68
C VAL A 515 15.88 10.16 6.03
N GLY A 516 17.00 10.66 5.54
CA GLY A 516 17.11 12.02 5.00
C GLY A 516 17.21 13.11 6.07
N VAL A 517 17.30 12.72 7.35
CA VAL A 517 17.31 13.63 8.50
C VAL A 517 18.72 13.71 9.07
N SER A 518 19.22 14.93 9.28
CA SER A 518 20.53 15.13 9.91
C SER A 518 20.52 14.71 11.37
N GLN A 519 21.69 14.44 11.96
CA GLN A 519 21.77 14.06 13.37
C GLN A 519 21.25 15.17 14.31
N GLU A 520 21.53 16.43 13.97
CA GLU A 520 21.08 17.60 14.73
C GLU A 520 19.57 17.78 14.65
N GLU A 521 19.00 17.69 13.45
CA GLU A 521 17.55 17.75 13.25
C GLU A 521 16.82 16.61 13.95
N ALA A 522 17.35 15.37 13.84
CA ALA A 522 16.79 14.22 14.55
C ALA A 522 16.80 14.44 16.08
N ARG A 523 17.86 15.05 16.61
CA ARG A 523 17.95 15.41 18.03
C ARG A 523 16.89 16.43 18.43
N GLN A 524 16.73 17.50 17.64
CA GLN A 524 15.71 18.53 17.89
C GLN A 524 14.29 17.94 17.87
N VAL A 525 14.00 17.06 16.92
CA VAL A 525 12.72 16.35 16.87
C VAL A 525 12.51 15.53 18.14
N LEU A 526 13.50 14.77 18.61
CA LEU A 526 13.36 14.01 19.84
C LEU A 526 13.20 14.88 21.09
N GLU A 527 13.91 16.02 21.18
CA GLU A 527 13.79 16.98 22.29
C GLU A 527 12.38 17.58 22.37
N GLN A 528 11.70 17.74 21.23
CA GLN A 528 10.30 18.20 21.19
C GLN A 528 9.29 17.08 21.46
N VAL A 529 9.55 15.86 20.98
CA VAL A 529 8.61 14.73 21.05
C VAL A 529 8.62 14.07 22.42
N LEU A 530 9.79 13.84 23.02
CA LEU A 530 9.94 13.07 24.26
C LEU A 530 9.08 13.61 25.42
N PRO A 531 9.08 14.91 25.75
CA PRO A 531 8.26 15.44 26.84
C PRO A 531 6.76 15.21 26.61
N GLN A 532 6.29 15.42 25.38
CA GLN A 532 4.88 15.26 25.04
C GLN A 532 4.40 13.81 25.15
N VAL A 533 5.27 12.85 24.83
CA VAL A 533 4.95 11.43 24.99
C VAL A 533 5.02 11.06 26.47
N GLN A 534 6.06 11.51 27.19
CA GLN A 534 6.26 11.27 28.61
C GLN A 534 5.07 11.75 29.46
N ASP A 535 4.48 12.91 29.13
CA ASP A 535 3.31 13.47 29.82
C ASP A 535 2.06 12.57 29.73
N SER A 536 2.02 11.68 28.74
CA SER A 536 0.92 10.72 28.56
C SER A 536 1.12 9.40 29.32
N LEU A 537 2.25 9.24 30.03
CA LEU A 537 2.62 8.01 30.73
C LEU A 537 2.49 8.16 32.26
N PRO A 538 2.36 7.04 33.01
CA PRO A 538 2.41 7.07 34.46
C PRO A 538 3.71 7.68 34.98
N LYS A 539 3.62 8.51 36.03
CA LYS A 539 4.79 9.21 36.64
C LYS A 539 5.89 8.27 37.16
N SER A 540 5.57 7.01 37.41
CA SER A 540 6.53 5.98 37.85
C SER A 540 7.40 5.43 36.72
N LEU A 541 7.10 5.77 35.46
CA LEU A 541 7.80 5.28 34.28
C LEU A 541 8.52 6.42 33.56
N GLU A 542 9.70 6.12 33.06
CA GLU A 542 10.56 7.05 32.33
C GLU A 542 10.77 6.55 30.91
N LEU A 543 10.45 7.37 29.92
CA LEU A 543 10.75 7.13 28.51
C LEU A 543 12.03 7.86 28.14
N VAL A 544 13.03 7.11 27.68
CA VAL A 544 14.27 7.66 27.14
C VAL A 544 14.43 7.29 25.68
N ALA A 545 15.13 8.11 24.90
CA ALA A 545 15.55 7.78 23.55
C ALA A 545 17.06 7.96 23.38
N THR A 546 17.67 7.13 22.54
CA THR A 546 19.06 7.25 22.12
C THR A 546 19.12 7.26 20.60
N LEU A 547 19.88 8.18 20.03
CA LEU A 547 20.11 8.25 18.59
C LEU A 547 21.34 7.44 18.22
N VAL A 548 21.18 6.58 17.22
CA VAL A 548 22.28 5.84 16.59
C VAL A 548 22.31 6.22 15.12
N LYS A 549 23.49 6.61 14.63
CA LYS A 549 23.72 6.99 13.24
C LYS A 549 24.16 5.77 12.43
N LEU A 550 23.68 5.66 11.19
CA LEU A 550 24.22 4.70 10.23
C LEU A 550 25.64 5.11 9.79
N GLU A 551 26.61 4.23 10.00
CA GLU A 551 27.91 4.32 9.35
C GLU A 551 27.80 3.79 7.92
N THR A 552 28.36 4.53 6.95
CA THR A 552 28.33 4.17 5.53
C THR A 552 28.90 2.77 5.31
N GLY A 553 28.19 1.95 4.53
CA GLY A 553 28.63 0.60 4.18
C GLY A 553 28.42 -0.48 5.26
N ARG A 554 27.81 -0.14 6.40
CA ARG A 554 27.37 -1.14 7.39
C ARG A 554 25.88 -1.47 7.17
N PRO A 555 25.46 -2.74 7.34
CA PRO A 555 24.04 -3.08 7.31
C PRO A 555 23.27 -2.31 8.39
N ALA A 556 22.17 -1.67 8.03
CA ALA A 556 21.43 -0.81 8.95
C ALA A 556 20.83 -1.58 10.13
N ARG A 557 20.56 -2.89 9.99
CA ARG A 557 20.17 -3.76 11.10
C ARG A 557 21.17 -3.76 12.28
N THR A 558 22.44 -3.42 12.05
CA THR A 558 23.45 -3.33 13.11
C THR A 558 23.17 -2.20 14.11
N LEU A 559 22.34 -1.22 13.73
CA LEU A 559 21.91 -0.13 14.61
C LEU A 559 20.98 -0.59 15.73
N LEU A 560 20.41 -1.80 15.63
CA LEU A 560 19.50 -2.37 16.62
C LEU A 560 20.16 -3.41 17.54
N GLY A 561 21.50 -3.51 17.47
CA GLY A 561 22.33 -4.41 18.26
C GLY A 561 22.27 -4.18 19.75
#